data_AF-A0A0W0VHD4-F1
#
_entry.id   AF-A0A0W0VHD4-F1
#
_cell.length_a   1.000
_cell.length_b   1.000
_cell.length_c   1.000
_cell.angle_alpha   90.00
_cell.angle_beta   90.00
_cell.angle_gamma   90.00
#
_symmetry.space_group_name_H-M   'P 1'
#
loop_
_entity.id
_entity.type
_entity.pdbx_description
1 polymer ?
#
loop_
_entity_poly.entity_id
_entity_poly.type
_entity_poly.pdbx_seq_one_letter_code
_entity_poly.pdbx_strand_id
1 'polypeptide(L)'
;MYARVCLFIFLIFMLLALPANAMRCSQKLVYEGDTYYDVENKCGEPLDKLVIEETVPLYNPAGYLIGATSKKREIWIYQRSSLEFRYEVIFENGRVKEITAKRAP
;
A
#
# COMPACT_ATOMS: atom_id res chain seq x y z
N MET A 1 -19.28 28.35 -25.84
CA MET A 1 -17.82 28.09 -25.89
C MET A 1 -17.31 27.48 -24.58
N TYR A 2 -17.62 28.08 -23.42
CA TYR A 2 -17.16 27.60 -22.11
C TYR A 2 -17.61 26.18 -21.72
N ALA A 3 -18.84 25.78 -22.05
CA ALA A 3 -19.34 24.44 -21.71
C ALA A 3 -18.52 23.29 -22.33
N ARG A 4 -18.00 23.48 -23.54
CA ARG A 4 -17.12 22.48 -24.20
C ARG A 4 -15.76 22.42 -23.52
N VAL A 5 -15.21 23.57 -23.14
CA VAL A 5 -13.93 23.64 -22.41
C VAL A 5 -14.07 22.99 -21.02
N CYS A 6 -15.16 23.26 -20.30
CA CYS A 6 -15.45 22.62 -19.01
C CYS A 6 -15.59 21.09 -19.15
N LEU A 7 -16.25 20.61 -20.21
CA LEU A 7 -16.38 19.17 -20.48
C LEU A 7 -15.02 18.51 -20.73
N PHE A 8 -14.15 19.15 -21.52
CA PHE A 8 -12.80 18.66 -21.77
C PHE A 8 -11.94 18.64 -20.50
N ILE A 9 -11.99 19.69 -19.68
CA ILE A 9 -11.27 19.73 -18.40
C ILE A 9 -11.75 18.62 -17.45
N PHE A 10 -13.06 18.38 -17.38
CA PHE A 10 -13.62 17.31 -16.57
C PHE A 10 -13.17 15.92 -17.04
N LEU A 11 -13.15 15.68 -18.35
CA LEU A 11 -12.65 14.43 -18.94
C LEU A 11 -11.16 14.21 -18.64
N ILE A 12 -10.34 15.26 -18.76
CA ILE A 12 -8.90 15.21 -18.43
C ILE A 12 -8.71 14.89 -16.94
N PHE A 13 -9.52 15.47 -16.05
CA PHE A 13 -9.42 15.21 -14.62
C PHE A 13 -9.76 13.76 -14.26
N MET A 14 -10.77 13.18 -14.91
CA MET A 14 -11.11 11.76 -14.72
C MET A 14 -9.99 10.80 -15.16
N LEU A 15 -9.24 11.17 -16.21
CA LEU A 15 -8.08 10.39 -16.69
C LEU A 15 -6.88 10.41 -15.71
N LEU A 16 -6.81 11.38 -14.80
CA LEU A 16 -5.73 11.53 -13.83
C LEU A 16 -6.03 10.87 -12.48
N ALA A 17 -7.18 10.20 -12.33
CA ALA A 17 -7.52 9.50 -11.09
C ALA A 17 -6.60 8.29 -10.90
N LEU A 18 -5.73 8.35 -9.89
CA LEU A 18 -4.90 7.21 -9.49
C LEU A 18 -5.75 6.19 -8.70
N PRO A 19 -5.48 4.88 -8.84
CA PRO A 19 -6.15 3.86 -8.06
C PRO A 19 -5.80 4.06 -6.58
N ALA A 20 -6.83 4.28 -5.75
CA ALA A 20 -6.70 4.34 -4.30
C ALA A 20 -7.20 3.02 -3.71
N ASN A 21 -6.26 2.16 -3.31
CA ASN A 21 -6.59 0.91 -2.63
C ASN A 21 -6.88 1.18 -1.15
N ALA A 22 -7.90 0.51 -0.60
CA ALA A 22 -8.25 0.61 0.80
C ALA A 22 -8.66 -0.76 1.35
N MET A 23 -8.24 -1.05 2.57
CA MET A 23 -8.72 -2.22 3.30
C MET A 23 -9.81 -1.79 4.28
N ARG A 24 -10.93 -2.54 4.30
CA ARG A 24 -12.02 -2.30 5.23
C ARG A 24 -11.88 -3.18 6.47
N CYS A 25 -11.89 -2.56 7.64
CA CYS A 25 -11.93 -3.20 8.95
C CYS A 25 -13.21 -2.76 9.67
N SER A 26 -14.27 -3.55 9.50
CA SER A 26 -15.62 -3.23 9.93
C SER A 26 -16.11 -1.88 9.36
N GLN A 27 -16.23 -0.86 10.21
CA GLN A 27 -16.66 0.50 9.84
C GLN A 27 -15.48 1.45 9.56
N LYS A 28 -14.24 0.99 9.74
CA LYS A 28 -13.03 1.78 9.55
C LYS A 28 -12.32 1.39 8.25
N LEU A 29 -11.59 2.33 7.66
CA LEU A 29 -10.82 2.14 6.43
C LEU A 29 -9.34 2.42 6.68
N VAL A 30 -8.50 1.51 6.21
CA VAL A 30 -7.04 1.65 6.15
C VAL A 30 -6.66 2.07 4.74
N TYR A 31 -5.76 3.06 4.66
CA TYR A 31 -5.25 3.63 3.42
C TYR A 31 -3.72 3.63 3.39
N GLU A 32 -3.15 3.83 2.21
CA GLU A 32 -1.73 4.18 2.09
C GLU A 32 -1.40 5.42 2.94
N GLY A 33 -0.24 5.38 3.60
CA GLY A 33 0.23 6.43 4.50
C GLY A 33 -0.15 6.25 5.98
N ASP A 34 -1.15 5.42 6.30
CA ASP A 34 -1.50 5.09 7.69
C ASP A 34 -0.29 4.52 8.43
N THR A 35 -0.13 4.85 9.71
CA THR A 35 0.95 4.30 10.54
C THR A 35 0.60 2.90 11.04
N TYR A 36 1.58 2.16 11.57
CA TYR A 36 1.32 0.90 12.30
C TYR A 36 0.19 1.06 13.33
N TYR A 37 0.25 2.14 14.12
CA TYR A 37 -0.76 2.44 15.13
C TYR A 37 -2.14 2.66 14.53
N ASP A 38 -2.23 3.41 13.42
CA ASP A 38 -3.52 3.65 12.76
C ASP A 38 -4.14 2.34 12.30
N VAL A 39 -3.34 1.44 11.72
CA VAL A 39 -3.81 0.14 11.24
C VAL A 39 -4.27 -0.73 12.41
N GLU A 40 -3.50 -0.87 13.48
CA GLU A 40 -3.93 -1.67 14.65
C GLU A 40 -5.16 -1.07 15.33
N ASN A 41 -5.22 0.25 15.49
CA ASN A 41 -6.39 0.92 16.06
C ASN A 41 -7.66 0.75 15.19
N LYS A 42 -7.49 0.58 13.87
CA LYS A 42 -8.59 0.37 12.94
C LYS A 42 -9.01 -1.09 12.84
N CYS A 43 -8.07 -2.02 12.88
CA CYS A 43 -8.27 -3.42 12.50
C CYS A 43 -8.06 -4.44 13.63
N GLY A 44 -7.45 -4.02 14.74
CA GLY A 44 -6.93 -4.94 15.76
C GLY A 44 -5.59 -5.54 15.36
N GLU A 45 -5.18 -6.59 16.07
CA GLU A 45 -3.96 -7.33 15.72
C GLU A 45 -4.12 -8.08 14.40
N PRO A 46 -3.08 -8.11 13.54
CA PRO A 46 -3.08 -8.94 12.35
C PRO A 46 -3.00 -10.43 12.70
N LEU A 47 -3.43 -11.26 11.75
CA LEU A 47 -3.26 -12.70 11.82
C LEU A 47 -1.79 -13.12 11.82
N ASP A 48 -0.94 -12.41 11.06
CA ASP A 48 0.49 -12.66 10.98
C ASP A 48 1.27 -11.37 10.65
N LYS A 49 2.54 -11.32 11.08
CA LYS A 49 3.48 -10.23 10.82
C LYS A 49 4.80 -10.82 10.31
N LEU A 50 5.14 -10.52 9.07
CA LEU A 50 6.41 -10.90 8.46
C LEU A 50 7.31 -9.69 8.32
N VAL A 51 8.56 -9.80 8.77
CA VAL A 51 9.61 -8.79 8.55
C VAL A 51 10.57 -9.32 7.50
N ILE A 52 10.75 -8.57 6.42
CA ILE A 52 11.66 -8.89 5.33
C ILE A 52 12.73 -7.81 5.27
N GLU A 53 13.99 -8.21 5.33
CA GLU A 53 15.13 -7.33 5.08
C GLU A 53 15.83 -7.77 3.79
N GLU A 54 15.84 -6.87 2.81
CA GLU A 54 16.47 -7.11 1.51
C GLU A 54 17.71 -6.23 1.36
N THR A 55 18.81 -6.83 0.94
CA THR A 55 20.00 -6.07 0.56
C THR A 55 19.83 -5.56 -0.86
N VAL A 56 19.79 -4.24 -1.02
CA VAL A 56 19.59 -3.56 -2.30
C VAL A 56 20.91 -2.94 -2.77
N PRO A 57 21.40 -3.25 -3.98
CA PRO A 57 22.62 -2.64 -4.52
C PRO A 57 22.44 -1.13 -4.74
N LEU A 58 23.48 -0.36 -4.44
CA LEU A 58 23.55 1.09 -4.68
C LEU A 58 24.41 1.37 -5.90
N TYR A 59 23.87 2.15 -6.83
CA TYR A 59 24.57 2.57 -8.03
C TYR A 59 24.77 4.09 -8.03
N ASN A 60 25.91 4.55 -8.54
CA ASN A 60 26.11 5.96 -8.81
C ASN A 60 25.37 6.39 -10.10
N PRO A 61 25.28 7.70 -10.42
CA PRO A 61 24.61 8.17 -11.64
C PRO A 61 25.20 7.64 -12.95
N ALA A 62 26.45 7.18 -12.94
CA ALA A 62 27.11 6.56 -14.08
C ALA A 62 26.86 5.04 -14.18
N GLY A 63 26.07 4.46 -13.27
CA GLY A 63 25.69 3.05 -13.28
C GLY A 63 26.67 2.08 -12.61
N TYR A 64 27.74 2.58 -11.97
CA TYR A 64 28.69 1.72 -11.25
C TYR A 64 28.16 1.36 -9.86
N LEU A 65 28.31 0.07 -9.48
CA LEU A 65 28.00 -0.40 -8.13
C LEU A 65 28.96 0.26 -7.13
N ILE A 66 28.41 0.97 -6.15
CA ILE A 66 29.16 1.69 -5.11
C ILE A 66 28.91 1.16 -3.70
N GLY A 67 28.01 0.19 -3.56
CA GLY A 67 27.73 -0.46 -2.28
C GLY A 67 26.40 -1.18 -2.28
N ALA A 68 25.88 -1.43 -1.08
CA ALA A 68 24.54 -1.95 -0.88
C ALA A 68 23.93 -1.33 0.40
N THR A 69 22.61 -1.26 0.46
CA THR A 69 21.85 -0.86 1.64
C THR A 69 20.88 -1.96 2.03
N SER A 70 20.49 -2.03 3.30
CA SER A 70 19.35 -2.87 3.70
C SER A 70 18.06 -2.07 3.54
N LYS A 71 17.04 -2.68 2.95
CA LYS A 71 15.67 -2.17 2.90
C LYS A 71 14.79 -3.12 3.70
N LYS A 72 14.27 -2.61 4.83
CA LYS A 72 13.31 -3.33 5.66
C LYS A 72 11.89 -3.07 5.16
N ARG A 73 11.12 -4.14 4.97
CA ARG A 73 9.68 -4.14 4.72
C ARG A 73 8.99 -5.01 5.76
N GLU A 74 7.80 -4.59 6.18
CA GLU A 74 6.97 -5.41 7.06
C GLU A 74 5.66 -5.70 6.35
N ILE A 75 5.22 -6.96 6.36
CA ILE A 75 3.99 -7.40 5.74
C ILE A 75 3.08 -7.92 6.84
N TRP A 76 1.93 -7.28 6.99
CA TRP A 76 0.92 -7.72 7.96
C TRP A 76 -0.24 -8.35 7.22
N ILE A 77 -0.67 -9.50 7.72
CA ILE A 77 -1.72 -10.30 7.11
C ILE A 77 -2.99 -10.15 7.93
N TYR A 78 -4.08 -9.77 7.27
CA TYR A 78 -5.42 -9.75 7.86
C TYR A 78 -6.36 -10.68 7.11
N GLN A 79 -7.08 -11.52 7.85
CA GLN A 79 -8.14 -12.35 7.31
C GLN A 79 -9.19 -12.57 8.40
N ARG A 80 -10.47 -12.26 8.10
CA ARG A 80 -11.55 -12.42 9.09
C ARG A 80 -12.06 -13.84 9.17
N SER A 81 -12.12 -14.53 8.03
CA SER A 81 -12.50 -15.94 7.94
C SER A 81 -11.78 -16.59 6.76
N SER A 82 -11.62 -17.92 6.82
CA SER A 82 -10.99 -18.70 5.75
C SER A 82 -11.71 -18.59 4.40
N LEU A 83 -12.99 -18.17 4.38
CA LEU A 83 -13.80 -18.00 3.18
C LEU A 83 -13.71 -16.59 2.59
N GLU A 84 -13.09 -15.63 3.29
CA GLU A 84 -12.93 -14.26 2.84
C GLU A 84 -11.55 -14.01 2.23
N PHE A 85 -11.42 -12.88 1.53
CA PHE A 85 -10.12 -12.41 1.04
C PHE A 85 -9.15 -12.18 2.20
N ARG A 86 -7.90 -12.58 1.96
CA ARG A 86 -6.75 -12.23 2.81
C ARG A 86 -6.17 -10.92 2.32
N TYR A 87 -5.98 -9.98 3.22
CA TYR A 87 -5.29 -8.72 2.95
C TYR A 87 -3.83 -8.82 3.37
N GLU A 88 -2.94 -8.36 2.50
CA GLU A 88 -1.54 -8.09 2.79
C GLU A 88 -1.35 -6.57 2.83
N VAL A 89 -0.92 -6.06 3.98
CA VAL A 89 -0.61 -4.65 4.20
C VAL A 89 0.90 -4.52 4.32
N ILE A 90 1.53 -3.89 3.34
CA ILE A 90 2.97 -3.73 3.27
C ILE A 90 3.34 -2.37 3.85
N PHE A 91 4.27 -2.37 4.79
CA PHE A 91 4.82 -1.17 5.41
C PHE A 91 6.23 -0.89 4.91
N GLU A 92 6.48 0.39 4.62
CA GLU A 92 7.82 0.93 4.41
C GLU A 92 7.98 2.15 5.29
N ASN A 93 9.10 2.22 6.05
CA ASN A 93 9.38 3.31 6.98
C ASN A 93 8.24 3.59 7.98
N GLY A 94 7.56 2.52 8.42
CA GLY A 94 6.49 2.57 9.40
C GLY A 94 5.13 3.06 8.92
N ARG A 95 4.94 3.17 7.60
CA ARG A 95 3.66 3.56 6.99
C ARG A 95 3.22 2.56 5.94
N VAL A 96 1.91 2.41 5.79
CA VAL A 96 1.32 1.59 4.74
C VAL A 96 1.79 2.12 3.39
N LYS A 97 2.50 1.28 2.65
CA LYS A 97 2.96 1.55 1.31
C LYS A 97 2.04 0.93 0.26
N GLU A 98 1.49 -0.23 0.56
CA GLU A 98 0.64 -0.99 -0.36
C GLU A 98 -0.38 -1.84 0.41
N ILE A 99 -1.56 -2.01 -0.18
CA ILE A 99 -2.62 -2.87 0.32
C ILE A 99 -3.07 -3.77 -0.82
N THR A 100 -2.95 -5.08 -0.63
CA THR A 100 -3.32 -6.07 -1.65
C THR A 100 -4.27 -7.12 -1.08
N ALA A 101 -5.40 -7.33 -1.77
CA ALA A 101 -6.34 -8.39 -1.44
C ALA A 101 -6.09 -9.62 -2.32
N LYS A 102 -5.88 -10.78 -1.68
CA LYS A 102 -5.70 -12.08 -2.36
C LYS A 102 -6.81 -13.03 -1.94
N ARG A 103 -7.32 -13.81 -2.88
CA ARG A 103 -8.27 -14.89 -2.56
C ARG A 103 -7.55 -15.92 -1.69
N ALA A 104 -8.20 -16.37 -0.63
CA ALA A 104 -7.72 -17.50 0.14
C ALA A 104 -7.65 -18.75 -0.78
N PRO A 105 -6.62 -19.61 -0.65
CA PRO A 105 -6.48 -20.80 -1.46
C PRO A 105 -7.65 -21.78 -1.30
#